data_AF-A0A846C4Z5-F1
#
_entry.id   AF-A0A846C4Z5-F1
#
_cell.length_a   1.000
_cell.length_b   1.000
_cell.length_c   1.000
_cell.angle_alpha   90.00
_cell.angle_beta   90.00
_cell.angle_gamma   90.00
#
_symmetry.space_group_name_H-M   'P 1'
#
loop_
_entity.id
_entity.type
_entity.pdbx_description
1 polymer ?
#
loop_
_entity_poly.entity_id
_entity_poly.type
_entity_poly.pdbx_seq_one_letter_code
_entity_poly.pdbx_strand_id
1 'polypeptide(L)'
;MEEIPASLREVTEIEKALNIANRTNLTLQELEKLDGQENLIQDRRGQIAFVEEKGRIKEAIALIILLLKKRFREVRENEVATQVKSLSLENLEALVKTVLRFNNLDGLSNWLTDRYTNSL
;
A
#
# COMPACT_ATOMS: atom_id res chain seq x y z
N MET A 1 -11.16 44.28 15.78
CA MET A 1 -10.96 43.01 16.50
C MET A 1 -11.40 43.26 17.93
N GLU A 2 -12.29 42.42 18.45
CA GLU A 2 -12.76 42.54 19.83
C GLU A 2 -11.66 41.97 20.74
N GLU A 3 -10.97 42.84 21.48
CA GLU A 3 -9.94 42.40 22.42
C GLU A 3 -10.60 41.65 23.57
N ILE A 4 -10.21 40.38 23.71
CA ILE A 4 -10.75 39.48 24.71
C ILE A 4 -10.35 40.00 26.12
N PRO A 5 -11.30 40.13 27.05
CA PRO A 5 -11.06 40.75 28.36
C PRO A 5 -10.06 39.94 29.21
N ALA A 6 -9.14 40.65 29.86
CA ALA A 6 -8.05 40.07 30.65
C ALA A 6 -8.53 39.16 31.81
N SER A 7 -9.79 39.33 32.26
CA SER A 7 -10.41 38.52 33.30
C SER A 7 -10.60 37.04 32.92
N LEU A 8 -10.55 36.70 31.63
CA LEU A 8 -10.64 35.31 31.16
C LEU A 8 -9.35 34.50 31.40
N ARG A 9 -8.23 35.14 31.78
CA ARG A 9 -6.97 34.47 32.14
C ARG A 9 -6.93 33.90 33.56
N GLU A 10 -7.87 34.27 34.43
CA GLU A 10 -7.87 33.84 35.84
C GLU A 10 -8.41 32.41 36.04
N VAL A 11 -9.04 31.83 35.02
CA VAL A 11 -9.52 30.45 35.04
C VAL A 11 -8.54 29.57 34.25
N THR A 12 -7.86 28.66 34.93
CA THR A 12 -6.81 27.78 34.36
C THR A 12 -7.23 27.03 33.09
N GLU A 13 -8.50 26.66 33.01
CA GLU A 13 -9.12 25.97 31.87
C GLU A 13 -9.29 26.89 30.68
N ILE A 14 -9.64 28.17 30.92
CA ILE A 14 -9.77 29.19 29.88
C ILE A 14 -8.38 29.60 29.40
N GLU A 15 -7.39 29.72 30.28
CA GLU A 15 -5.99 29.99 29.88
C GLU A 15 -5.39 28.84 29.06
N LYS A 16 -5.72 27.58 29.38
CA LYS A 16 -5.36 26.43 28.54
C LYS A 16 -6.04 26.48 27.18
N ALA A 17 -7.35 26.73 27.14
CA ALA A 17 -8.09 26.87 25.89
C ALA A 17 -7.55 28.03 25.03
N LEU A 18 -7.21 29.17 25.66
CA LEU A 18 -6.63 30.34 25.02
C LEU A 18 -5.20 30.08 24.52
N ASN A 19 -4.38 29.34 25.29
CA ASN A 19 -3.04 28.93 24.85
C ASN A 19 -3.09 27.93 23.70
N ILE A 20 -4.07 27.03 23.68
CA ILE A 20 -4.31 26.12 22.55
C ILE A 20 -4.75 26.93 21.33
N ALA A 21 -5.73 27.83 21.48
CA ALA A 21 -6.23 28.70 20.41
C ALA A 21 -5.14 29.65 19.86
N ASN A 22 -4.30 30.21 20.73
CA ASN A 22 -3.17 31.08 20.34
C ASN A 22 -2.06 30.31 19.62
N ARG A 23 -1.80 29.05 20.02
CA ARG A 23 -0.88 28.15 19.30
C ARG A 23 -1.41 27.77 17.92
N THR A 24 -2.72 27.77 17.74
CA THR A 24 -3.40 27.52 16.47
C THR A 24 -3.85 28.79 15.76
N ASN A 25 -3.38 29.99 16.16
CA ASN A 25 -3.80 31.28 15.59
C ASN A 25 -3.19 31.50 14.20
N LEU A 26 -3.51 30.57 13.31
CA LEU A 26 -3.24 30.62 11.89
C LEU A 26 -4.24 31.61 11.29
N THR A 27 -3.72 32.53 10.50
CA THR A 27 -4.56 33.31 9.59
C THR A 27 -5.25 32.37 8.60
N LEU A 28 -6.36 32.80 8.02
CA LEU A 28 -7.08 32.04 6.99
C LEU A 28 -6.13 31.57 5.86
N GLN A 29 -5.21 32.44 5.45
CA GLN A 29 -4.20 32.14 4.44
C GLN A 29 -3.18 31.08 4.89
N GLU A 30 -2.78 31.09 6.16
CA GLU A 30 -1.88 30.06 6.72
C GLU A 30 -2.59 28.72 6.87
N LEU A 31 -3.88 28.72 7.20
CA LEU A 31 -4.70 27.51 7.26
C LEU A 31 -4.89 26.90 5.86
N GLU A 32 -5.22 27.71 4.85
CA GLU A 32 -5.31 27.26 3.45
C GLU A 32 -3.98 26.71 2.94
N LYS A 33 -2.87 27.35 3.30
CA LYS A 33 -1.52 26.87 2.95
C LYS A 33 -1.23 25.52 3.61
N LEU A 34 -1.58 25.35 4.87
CA LEU A 34 -1.39 24.09 5.61
C LEU A 34 -2.26 22.97 5.03
N ASP A 35 -3.52 23.25 4.71
CA ASP A 35 -4.41 22.28 4.06
C ASP A 35 -3.87 21.86 2.69
N GLY A 36 -3.39 22.82 1.89
CA GLY A 36 -2.72 22.52 0.61
C GLY A 36 -1.45 21.66 0.79
N GLN A 37 -0.67 21.90 1.84
CA GLN A 37 0.51 21.07 2.17
C GLN A 37 0.09 19.66 2.61
N GLU A 38 -0.94 19.54 3.43
CA GLU A 38 -1.46 18.26 3.89
C GLU A 38 -1.97 17.41 2.72
N ASN A 39 -2.78 18.00 1.83
CA ASN A 39 -3.27 17.34 0.62
C ASN A 39 -2.11 16.82 -0.24
N LEU A 40 -1.07 17.64 -0.46
CA LEU A 40 0.13 17.22 -1.20
C LEU A 40 0.88 16.06 -0.52
N ILE A 41 0.97 16.06 0.81
CA ILE A 41 1.61 14.99 1.57
C ILE A 41 0.82 13.69 1.42
N GLN A 42 -0.51 13.75 1.54
CA GLN A 42 -1.36 12.56 1.37
C GLN A 42 -1.25 12.00 -0.05
N ASP A 43 -1.26 12.85 -1.07
CA ASP A 43 -1.09 12.43 -2.47
C ASP A 43 0.26 11.73 -2.67
N ARG A 44 1.35 12.30 -2.14
CA ARG A 44 2.67 11.68 -2.21
C ARG A 44 2.73 10.34 -1.47
N ARG A 45 2.09 10.22 -0.31
CA ARG A 45 1.99 8.95 0.42
C ARG A 45 1.26 7.90 -0.41
N GLY A 46 0.17 8.27 -1.08
CA GLY A 46 -0.55 7.40 -2.01
C GLY A 46 0.33 6.93 -3.17
N GLN A 47 1.12 7.83 -3.77
CA GLN A 47 2.06 7.49 -4.84
C GLN A 47 3.17 6.54 -4.37
N ILE A 48 3.75 6.80 -3.19
CA ILE A 48 4.79 5.93 -2.61
C ILE A 48 4.21 4.53 -2.36
N ALA A 49 3.05 4.43 -1.71
CA ALA A 49 2.40 3.16 -1.44
C ALA A 49 2.11 2.38 -2.74
N PHE A 50 1.65 3.07 -3.80
CA PHE A 50 1.44 2.44 -5.10
C PHE A 50 2.73 1.91 -5.73
N VAL A 51 3.84 2.66 -5.64
CA VAL A 51 5.14 2.22 -6.17
C VAL A 51 5.70 1.03 -5.40
N GLU A 52 5.59 1.04 -4.06
CA GLU A 52 6.01 -0.07 -3.20
C GLU A 52 5.23 -1.34 -3.54
N GLU A 53 3.92 -1.24 -3.70
CA GLU A 53 3.05 -2.35 -4.07
C GLU A 53 3.42 -2.92 -5.45
N LYS A 54 3.69 -2.06 -6.44
CA LYS A 54 4.20 -2.50 -7.75
C LYS A 54 5.56 -3.18 -7.64
N GLY A 55 6.43 -2.72 -6.74
CA GLY A 55 7.72 -3.35 -6.44
C GLY A 55 7.55 -4.78 -5.93
N ARG A 56 6.69 -4.97 -4.92
CA ARG A 56 6.37 -6.28 -4.33
C ARG A 56 5.82 -7.26 -5.35
N ILE A 57 4.90 -6.81 -6.21
CA ILE A 57 4.34 -7.65 -7.28
C ILE A 57 5.44 -8.11 -8.25
N LYS A 58 6.30 -7.18 -8.70
CA LYS A 58 7.41 -7.51 -9.62
C LYS A 58 8.38 -8.51 -9.01
N GLU A 59 8.76 -8.32 -7.75
CA GLU A 59 9.66 -9.22 -7.05
C GLU A 59 9.05 -10.61 -6.85
N ALA A 60 7.79 -10.68 -6.42
CA ALA A 60 7.07 -11.95 -6.26
C ALA A 60 7.03 -12.75 -7.56
N ILE A 61 6.69 -12.10 -8.68
CA ILE A 61 6.67 -12.73 -10.01
C ILE A 61 8.07 -13.26 -10.39
N ALA A 62 9.11 -12.44 -10.22
CA ALA A 62 10.48 -12.82 -10.56
C ALA A 62 10.96 -14.04 -9.74
N LEU A 63 10.68 -14.04 -8.43
CA LEU A 63 11.03 -15.13 -7.53
C LEU A 63 10.28 -16.42 -7.89
N ILE A 64 8.97 -16.34 -8.14
CA ILE A 64 8.16 -17.49 -8.56
C ILE A 64 8.72 -18.09 -9.84
N ILE A 65 8.99 -17.28 -10.87
CA ILE A 65 9.54 -17.75 -12.14
C ILE A 65 10.90 -18.43 -11.92
N LEU A 66 11.77 -17.84 -11.11
CA LEU A 66 13.08 -18.42 -10.78
C LEU A 66 12.95 -19.80 -10.10
N LEU A 67 12.06 -19.91 -9.11
CA LEU A 67 11.82 -21.15 -8.37
C LEU A 67 11.23 -22.24 -9.28
N LEU A 68 10.29 -21.88 -10.14
CA LEU A 68 9.69 -22.79 -11.10
C LEU A 68 10.72 -23.29 -12.11
N LYS A 69 11.56 -22.41 -12.67
CA LYS A 69 12.67 -22.81 -13.57
C LYS A 69 13.67 -23.74 -12.88
N LYS A 70 14.02 -23.46 -11.62
CA LYS A 70 14.97 -24.30 -10.86
C LYS A 70 14.41 -25.69 -10.59
N ARG A 71 13.11 -25.79 -10.32
CA ARG A 71 12.45 -27.04 -9.97
C ARG A 71 12.07 -27.87 -11.19
N PHE A 72 11.52 -27.21 -12.20
CA PHE A 72 11.02 -27.84 -13.41
C PHE A 72 11.95 -27.46 -14.55
N ARG A 73 12.88 -28.37 -14.88
CA ARG A 73 13.95 -28.15 -15.87
C ARG A 73 13.45 -27.77 -17.27
N GLU A 74 12.18 -28.04 -17.58
CA GLU A 74 11.56 -27.92 -18.92
C GLU A 74 10.45 -26.87 -19.01
N VAL A 75 10.31 -25.99 -18.02
CA VAL A 75 9.27 -24.94 -18.11
C VAL A 75 9.66 -23.94 -19.20
N ARG A 76 8.84 -23.87 -20.26
CA ARG A 76 8.92 -22.78 -21.23
C ARG A 76 8.60 -21.47 -20.52
N GLU A 77 9.60 -20.61 -20.44
CA GLU A 77 9.52 -19.32 -19.73
C GLU A 77 8.28 -18.51 -20.10
N ASN A 78 7.92 -18.49 -21.38
CA ASN A 78 6.84 -17.65 -21.90
C ASN A 78 5.46 -18.07 -21.37
N GLU A 79 5.23 -19.36 -21.15
CA GLU A 79 3.91 -19.89 -20.77
C GLU A 79 3.63 -19.65 -19.28
N VAL A 80 4.59 -20.03 -18.43
CA VAL A 80 4.51 -19.80 -16.98
C VAL A 80 4.62 -18.30 -16.65
N ALA A 81 5.46 -17.53 -17.34
CA ALA A 81 5.55 -16.10 -17.09
C ALA A 81 4.23 -15.38 -17.42
N THR A 82 3.52 -15.81 -18.46
CA THR A 82 2.23 -15.21 -18.83
C THR A 82 1.20 -15.48 -17.74
N GLN A 83 1.05 -16.74 -17.31
CA GLN A 83 0.07 -17.12 -16.29
C GLN A 83 0.37 -16.53 -14.91
N VAL A 84 1.65 -16.44 -14.52
CA VAL A 84 2.04 -15.86 -13.22
C VAL A 84 1.83 -14.34 -13.22
N LYS A 85 2.10 -13.65 -14.34
CA LYS A 85 1.93 -12.18 -14.44
C LYS A 85 0.47 -11.72 -14.35
N SER A 86 -0.49 -12.57 -14.69
CA SER A 86 -1.93 -12.26 -14.60
C SER A 86 -2.56 -12.63 -13.25
N LEU A 87 -1.78 -13.15 -12.29
CA LEU A 87 -2.27 -13.38 -10.93
C LEU A 87 -2.41 -12.07 -10.14
N SER A 88 -3.42 -12.01 -9.26
CA SER A 88 -3.52 -10.97 -8.23
C SER A 88 -2.37 -11.06 -7.21
N LEU A 89 -2.10 -9.98 -6.45
CA LEU A 89 -1.09 -10.03 -5.38
C LEU A 89 -1.37 -11.17 -4.41
N GLU A 90 -2.61 -11.32 -3.95
CA GLU A 90 -3.00 -12.39 -3.02
C GLU A 90 -2.65 -13.78 -3.56
N ASN A 91 -2.92 -14.01 -4.84
CA ASN A 91 -2.59 -15.28 -5.49
C ASN A 91 -1.08 -15.45 -5.68
N LEU A 92 -0.33 -14.37 -5.95
CA LEU A 92 1.13 -14.41 -5.97
C LEU A 92 1.69 -14.78 -4.60
N GLU A 93 1.20 -14.18 -3.52
CA GLU A 93 1.63 -14.49 -2.15
C GLU A 93 1.28 -15.93 -1.75
N ALA A 94 0.10 -16.41 -2.13
CA ALA A 94 -0.29 -17.80 -1.95
C ALA A 94 0.65 -18.75 -2.72
N LEU A 95 0.98 -18.40 -3.97
CA LEU A 95 1.89 -19.19 -4.80
C LEU A 95 3.29 -19.22 -4.18
N VAL A 96 3.84 -18.10 -3.69
CA VAL A 96 5.13 -18.09 -2.99
C VAL A 96 5.15 -19.09 -1.82
N LYS A 97 4.07 -19.19 -1.05
CA LYS A 97 3.97 -20.11 0.10
C LYS A 97 3.88 -21.58 -0.31
N THR A 98 3.33 -21.88 -1.48
CA THR A 98 3.06 -23.27 -1.92
C THR A 98 3.93 -23.73 -3.08
N VAL A 99 4.67 -22.86 -3.76
CA VAL A 99 5.45 -23.18 -4.96
C VAL A 99 6.42 -24.33 -4.72
N LEU A 100 6.97 -24.39 -3.50
CA LEU A 100 7.89 -25.46 -3.10
C LEU A 100 7.20 -26.78 -2.71
N ARG A 101 5.87 -26.88 -2.80
CA ARG A 101 5.11 -28.10 -2.50
C ARG A 101 4.71 -28.89 -3.75
N PHE A 102 4.83 -28.30 -4.94
CA PHE A 102 4.49 -28.99 -6.19
C PHE A 102 5.58 -29.99 -6.59
N ASN A 103 5.20 -31.25 -6.80
CA ASN A 103 6.10 -32.32 -7.22
C ASN A 103 6.22 -32.45 -8.74
N ASN A 104 5.24 -31.91 -9.49
CA ASN A 104 5.18 -31.94 -10.95
C ASN A 104 4.45 -30.69 -11.48
N LEU A 105 4.44 -30.52 -12.81
CA LEU A 105 3.76 -29.39 -13.47
C LEU A 105 2.24 -29.50 -13.44
N ASP A 106 1.69 -30.72 -13.42
CA ASP A 106 0.22 -30.91 -13.39
C ASP A 106 -0.40 -30.36 -12.10
N GLY A 107 0.26 -30.57 -10.96
CA GLY A 107 -0.20 -30.03 -9.68
C GLY A 107 -0.16 -28.50 -9.63
N LEU A 108 0.83 -27.89 -10.29
CA LEU A 108 0.91 -26.44 -10.45
C LEU A 108 -0.18 -25.93 -11.40
N SER A 109 -0.39 -26.61 -12.53
CA SER A 109 -1.40 -26.26 -13.53
C SER A 109 -2.80 -26.26 -12.93
N ASN A 110 -3.17 -27.33 -12.22
CA ASN A 110 -4.47 -27.43 -11.54
C ASN A 110 -4.66 -26.29 -10.52
N TRP A 111 -3.63 -25.99 -9.72
CA TRP A 111 -3.68 -24.90 -8.74
C TRP A 111 -3.87 -23.53 -9.37
N LEU A 112 -3.27 -23.30 -10.55
CA LEU A 112 -3.44 -22.06 -11.32
C LEU A 112 -4.85 -22.00 -11.90
N THR A 113 -5.31 -23.06 -12.56
CA THR A 113 -6.66 -23.13 -13.15
C THR A 113 -7.76 -22.89 -12.13
N ASP A 114 -7.70 -23.51 -10.95
CA ASP A 114 -8.66 -23.31 -9.86
C ASP A 114 -8.78 -21.84 -9.44
N ARG A 115 -7.73 -21.04 -9.59
CA ARG A 115 -7.74 -19.62 -9.23
C ARG A 115 -8.15 -18.69 -10.36
N TYR A 116 -8.09 -19.16 -11.61
CA TYR A 116 -8.68 -18.46 -12.75
C TYR A 116 -10.19 -18.70 -12.86
N THR A 117 -10.66 -19.91 -12.52
CA THR A 117 -12.10 -20.23 -12.56
C THR A 117 -12.89 -19.64 -11.40
N ASN A 118 -12.26 -19.43 -10.24
CA ASN A 118 -12.90 -18.77 -9.09
C ASN A 118 -12.81 -17.23 -9.10
N SER A 119 -12.29 -16.63 -10.20
CA SER A 119 -12.25 -15.16 -10.38
C SER A 119 -13.24 -14.64 -11.44
N LEU A 120 -14.15 -15.49 -11.93
CA LEU A 120 -15.28 -15.19 -12.81
C LEU A 120 -16.60 -15.39 -12.05
#